data_AF-A0A7T3FZK6-F1
#
_entry.id   AF-A0A7T3FZK6-F1
#
_cell.length_a   1.000
_cell.length_b   1.000
_cell.length_c   1.000
_cell.angle_alpha   90.00
_cell.angle_beta   90.00
_cell.angle_gamma   90.00
#
_symmetry.space_group_name_H-M   'P 1'
#
loop_
_entity.id
_entity.type
_entity.pdbx_description
1 polymer ?
#
loop_
_entity_poly.entity_id
_entity_poly.type
_entity_poly.pdbx_seq_one_letter_code
_entity_poly.pdbx_strand_id
1 'polypeptide(L)'
;MSDARASDADGDRLRGAASDRVRRALADGDPLPGTAGFAGSVDDRIVRDVLGRQPVFTEADDPSTWSFDPAALSDPSPVPAGHARGQEGDERVWSLPNPAPATDERAAVRAVRSAVRGAVDDTATEGLAVAFSGGVDSAALAARLDAPLYVAGFPESHDVEAARTAAAKLDRNLRVVEVTHGDIERAVPDVAAATGRTNAMDVSIALSLYLVAERAAADGYDRLAVGQGADELFGGYAKVARAPADDRVAADTVRGARREVVGTLPDQLERDVLALRSAGVEPVAPLLDDRVVAAALDLPGDLLVTDRGERKCALRLAVREWVPDPVAFREKKAVQYGSLVSRELDRLARQAGFKRRMDDHVGRYVDSLCRSPEGDGA
;
A
#
# COMPACT_ATOMS: atom_id res chain seq x y z
N MET A 1 0.74 -14.76 -16.07
CA MET A 1 1.20 -14.19 -17.36
C MET A 1 0.01 -13.89 -18.26
N SER A 2 -0.41 -12.63 -18.28
CA SER A 2 -1.12 -11.96 -19.38
C SER A 2 -1.11 -10.47 -19.05
N ASP A 3 0.04 -9.83 -19.27
CA ASP A 3 0.23 -8.38 -19.11
C ASP A 3 -0.06 -7.64 -20.43
N ALA A 4 -1.12 -8.06 -21.11
CA ALA A 4 -1.50 -7.53 -22.41
C ALA A 4 -2.93 -6.97 -22.32
N ARG A 5 -3.07 -5.79 -21.71
CA ARG A 5 -3.97 -4.82 -22.35
C ARG A 5 -3.25 -4.37 -23.62
N ALA A 6 -3.85 -4.71 -24.76
CA ALA A 6 -3.32 -4.40 -26.08
C ALA A 6 -2.91 -2.93 -26.15
N SER A 7 -1.78 -2.65 -26.81
CA SER A 7 -1.44 -1.29 -27.23
C SER A 7 -2.62 -0.72 -27.99
N ASP A 8 -3.07 0.48 -27.64
CA ASP A 8 -4.11 1.13 -28.42
C ASP A 8 -3.56 1.55 -29.79
N ALA A 9 -4.42 2.01 -30.70
CA ALA A 9 -4.04 2.34 -32.09
C ALA A 9 -2.84 3.33 -32.20
N ASP A 10 -2.56 4.09 -31.14
CA ASP A 10 -1.47 5.06 -31.04
C ASP A 10 -0.17 4.51 -30.42
N GLY A 11 -0.10 3.23 -30.03
CA GLY A 11 1.09 2.63 -29.40
C GLY A 11 1.20 2.85 -27.88
N ASP A 12 0.23 3.55 -27.28
CA ASP A 12 0.16 3.77 -25.83
C ASP A 12 -0.07 2.46 -25.06
N ARG A 13 0.60 2.35 -23.90
CA ARG A 13 0.47 1.21 -22.98
C ARG A 13 0.42 1.73 -21.55
N LEU A 14 -0.76 1.64 -20.94
CA LEU A 14 -1.03 2.11 -19.58
C LEU A 14 -1.58 0.99 -18.69
N ARG A 15 -1.28 1.09 -17.39
CA ARG A 15 -1.98 0.38 -16.32
C ARG A 15 -2.83 1.35 -15.52
N GLY A 16 -4.00 0.89 -15.06
CA GLY A 16 -4.88 1.60 -14.13
C GLY A 16 -5.85 2.62 -14.73
N ALA A 17 -5.57 3.20 -15.90
CA ALA A 17 -6.48 4.11 -16.60
C ALA A 17 -6.38 3.98 -18.13
N ALA A 18 -7.39 4.50 -18.85
CA ALA A 18 -7.37 4.62 -20.31
C ALA A 18 -6.52 5.84 -20.75
N SER A 19 -5.86 5.74 -21.91
CA SER A 19 -4.99 6.78 -22.48
C SER A 19 -5.68 8.12 -22.64
N ASP A 20 -6.90 8.15 -23.19
CA ASP A 20 -7.68 9.38 -23.35
C ASP A 20 -7.89 10.14 -22.03
N ARG A 21 -8.06 9.42 -20.92
CA ARG A 21 -8.21 10.04 -19.60
C ARG A 21 -6.89 10.64 -19.12
N VAL A 22 -5.77 9.93 -19.33
CA VAL A 22 -4.44 10.40 -18.94
C VAL A 22 -4.01 11.60 -19.79
N ARG A 23 -4.26 11.59 -21.10
CA ARG A 23 -4.02 12.75 -21.99
C ARG A 23 -4.81 13.98 -21.56
N ARG A 24 -6.08 13.80 -21.18
CA ARG A 24 -6.89 14.90 -20.63
C ARG A 24 -6.31 15.41 -19.31
N ALA A 25 -5.92 14.53 -18.40
CA ALA A 25 -5.32 14.90 -17.13
C ALA A 25 -4.00 15.68 -17.30
N LEU A 26 -3.20 15.31 -18.32
CA LEU A 26 -1.98 16.05 -18.69
C LEU A 26 -2.32 17.44 -19.24
N ALA A 27 -3.26 17.52 -20.18
CA ALA A 27 -3.68 18.78 -20.81
C ALA A 27 -4.30 19.77 -19.81
N ASP A 28 -5.10 19.27 -18.88
CA ASP A 28 -5.80 20.08 -17.88
C ASP A 28 -4.94 20.33 -16.62
N GLY A 29 -3.80 19.65 -16.49
CA GLY A 29 -2.98 19.66 -15.26
C GLY A 29 -3.71 19.08 -14.05
N ASP A 30 -4.66 18.15 -14.27
CA ASP A 30 -5.49 17.57 -13.21
C ASP A 30 -4.76 16.40 -12.51
N PRO A 31 -4.33 16.56 -11.24
CA PRO A 31 -3.62 15.51 -10.51
C PRO A 31 -4.54 14.36 -10.06
N LEU A 32 -5.86 14.52 -10.09
CA LEU A 32 -6.85 13.58 -9.56
C LEU A 32 -8.00 13.33 -10.57
N PRO A 33 -7.73 12.76 -11.75
CA PRO A 33 -8.70 12.62 -12.85
C PRO A 33 -9.77 11.53 -12.64
N GLY A 34 -10.05 11.16 -11.39
CA GLY A 34 -11.10 10.20 -11.02
C GLY A 34 -10.73 8.74 -11.25
N THR A 35 -9.48 8.37 -10.98
CA THR A 35 -8.90 7.03 -11.17
C THR A 35 -8.45 6.41 -9.84
N ALA A 36 -8.08 5.12 -9.88
CA ALA A 36 -7.40 4.43 -8.77
C ALA A 36 -5.87 4.41 -8.93
N GLY A 37 -5.32 5.28 -9.79
CA GLY A 37 -3.91 5.38 -10.11
C GLY A 37 -3.58 4.84 -11.48
N PHE A 38 -2.49 5.34 -12.06
CA PHE A 38 -2.07 4.96 -13.40
C PHE A 38 -0.58 5.22 -13.63
N ALA A 39 -0.01 4.43 -14.54
CA ALA A 39 1.32 4.67 -15.07
C ALA A 39 1.49 3.98 -16.43
N GLY A 40 2.47 4.42 -17.23
CA GLY A 40 2.83 3.82 -18.51
C GLY A 40 3.15 4.86 -19.59
N SER A 41 3.17 4.42 -20.84
CA SER A 41 3.51 5.28 -22.00
C SER A 41 2.27 6.00 -22.53
N VAL A 42 2.41 7.32 -22.71
CA VAL A 42 1.47 8.22 -23.40
C VAL A 42 2.25 9.24 -24.19
N ASP A 43 1.97 9.37 -25.49
CA ASP A 43 2.58 10.37 -26.38
C ASP A 43 4.13 10.41 -26.28
N ASP A 44 4.76 9.23 -26.40
CA ASP A 44 6.21 9.00 -26.28
C ASP A 44 6.85 9.37 -24.93
N ARG A 45 6.05 9.55 -23.88
CA ARG A 45 6.50 9.84 -22.52
C ARG A 45 6.00 8.78 -21.54
N ILE A 46 6.84 8.46 -20.55
CA ILE A 46 6.42 7.56 -19.47
C ILE A 46 5.87 8.40 -18.33
N VAL A 47 4.59 8.26 -18.05
CA VAL A 47 3.87 9.05 -17.04
C VAL A 47 3.54 8.20 -15.83
N ARG A 48 3.56 8.83 -14.64
CA ARG A 48 3.16 8.20 -13.37
C ARG A 48 2.29 9.14 -12.56
N ASP A 49 1.16 8.64 -12.04
CA ASP A 49 0.20 9.44 -11.30
C ASP A 49 0.79 10.11 -10.04
N VAL A 50 0.09 11.11 -9.51
CA VAL A 50 0.57 11.99 -8.41
C VAL A 50 0.93 11.26 -7.11
N LEU A 51 0.39 10.07 -6.88
CA LEU A 51 0.70 9.24 -5.70
C LEU A 51 1.61 8.05 -6.02
N GLY A 52 1.96 7.84 -7.29
CA GLY A 52 2.81 6.74 -7.71
C GLY A 52 2.20 5.36 -7.50
N ARG A 53 0.87 5.23 -7.59
CA ARG A 53 0.10 4.02 -7.26
C ARG A 53 0.41 2.85 -8.18
N GLN A 54 0.78 3.14 -9.43
CA GLN A 54 1.30 2.16 -10.38
C GLN A 54 2.81 2.39 -10.54
N PRO A 55 3.66 1.40 -10.20
CA PRO A 55 5.09 1.46 -10.49
C PRO A 55 5.34 1.38 -11.99
N VAL A 56 6.31 2.16 -12.47
CA VAL A 56 6.84 2.08 -13.84
C VAL A 56 8.30 2.52 -13.82
N PHE A 57 9.12 1.83 -14.60
CA PHE A 57 10.57 1.97 -14.62
C PHE A 57 11.03 2.16 -16.07
N THR A 58 12.09 2.94 -16.25
CA THR A 58 12.85 3.02 -17.50
C THR A 58 14.25 2.46 -17.28
N GLU A 59 14.98 2.14 -18.34
CA GLU A 59 16.45 2.06 -18.21
C GLU A 59 16.97 3.44 -17.77
N ALA A 60 17.98 3.47 -16.91
CA ALA A 60 18.54 4.71 -16.39
C ALA A 60 19.11 5.61 -17.49
N ASP A 61 19.74 5.00 -18.51
CA ASP A 61 20.38 5.70 -19.63
C ASP A 61 19.51 5.77 -20.90
N ASP A 62 18.36 5.10 -20.93
CA ASP A 62 17.44 5.10 -22.09
C ASP A 62 15.96 5.10 -21.64
N PRO A 63 15.31 6.27 -21.59
CA PRO A 63 13.91 6.36 -21.18
C PRO A 63 12.92 5.73 -22.18
N SER A 64 13.36 5.35 -23.40
CA SER A 64 12.50 4.67 -24.38
C SER A 64 12.36 3.16 -24.10
N THR A 65 13.30 2.58 -23.37
CA THR A 65 13.22 1.20 -22.89
C THR A 65 12.63 1.20 -21.48
N TRP A 66 11.44 0.63 -21.31
CA TRP A 66 10.69 0.72 -20.07
C TRP A 66 9.85 -0.51 -19.76
N SER A 67 9.50 -0.68 -18.48
CA SER A 67 8.72 -1.82 -17.99
C SER A 67 7.94 -1.47 -16.72
N PHE A 68 6.86 -2.20 -16.45
CA PHE A 68 6.19 -2.20 -15.14
C PHE A 68 6.87 -3.11 -14.12
N ASP A 69 7.76 -3.99 -14.60
CA ASP A 69 8.57 -4.93 -13.83
C ASP A 69 10.04 -4.53 -13.95
N PRO A 70 10.69 -4.10 -12.85
CA PRO A 70 12.09 -3.68 -12.87
C PRO A 70 13.05 -4.83 -13.22
N ALA A 71 12.67 -6.09 -13.00
CA ALA A 71 13.50 -7.25 -13.35
C ALA A 71 13.59 -7.49 -14.86
N ALA A 72 12.75 -6.82 -15.66
CA ALA A 72 12.81 -6.86 -17.11
C ALA A 72 13.83 -5.85 -17.69
N LEU A 73 14.47 -5.05 -16.85
CA LEU A 73 15.44 -4.01 -17.22
C LEU A 73 16.81 -4.33 -16.62
N SER A 74 17.86 -3.78 -17.22
CA SER A 74 19.25 -3.98 -16.80
C SER A 74 19.64 -3.04 -15.66
N ASP A 75 19.27 -1.76 -15.77
CA ASP A 75 19.46 -0.73 -14.75
C ASP A 75 18.16 0.06 -14.56
N PRO A 76 17.18 -0.53 -13.84
CA PRO A 76 15.85 0.06 -13.68
C PRO A 76 15.89 1.35 -12.86
N SER A 77 15.41 2.44 -13.46
CA SER A 77 15.18 3.73 -12.83
C SER A 77 13.68 4.00 -12.69
N PRO A 78 13.13 4.12 -11.46
CA PRO A 78 11.72 4.41 -11.28
C PRO A 78 11.38 5.81 -11.79
N VAL A 79 10.25 5.93 -12.49
CA VAL A 79 9.68 7.24 -12.83
C VAL A 79 9.09 7.85 -11.55
N PRO A 80 9.42 9.09 -11.16
CA PRO A 80 8.89 9.68 -9.94
C PRO A 80 7.37 9.90 -10.00
N ALA A 81 6.69 9.81 -8.85
CA ALA A 81 5.25 10.10 -8.78
C ALA A 81 4.95 11.53 -9.23
N GLY A 82 3.87 11.73 -10.00
CA GLY A 82 3.48 13.03 -10.53
C GLY A 82 4.37 13.56 -11.66
N HIS A 83 5.20 12.71 -12.26
CA HIS A 83 6.11 13.10 -13.34
C HIS A 83 5.79 12.39 -14.66
N ALA A 84 6.26 13.03 -15.73
CA ALA A 84 6.33 12.47 -17.07
C ALA A 84 7.80 12.49 -17.52
N ARG A 85 8.39 11.32 -17.72
CA ARG A 85 9.76 11.12 -18.18
C ARG A 85 9.80 11.07 -19.71
N GLY A 86 10.64 11.91 -20.31
CA GLY A 86 10.98 11.86 -21.74
C GLY A 86 12.48 11.80 -21.94
N GLN A 87 12.94 12.02 -23.18
CA GLN A 87 14.37 12.01 -23.54
C GLN A 87 15.20 13.08 -22.80
N GLU A 88 14.57 14.20 -22.44
CA GLU A 88 15.23 15.31 -21.73
C GLU A 88 15.24 15.13 -20.20
N GLY A 89 14.63 14.05 -19.68
CA GLY A 89 14.54 13.72 -18.26
C GLY A 89 13.13 13.85 -17.68
N ASP A 90 13.07 14.06 -16.37
CA ASP A 90 11.84 14.10 -15.58
C ASP A 90 11.22 15.51 -15.56
N GLU A 91 9.97 15.62 -16.00
CA GLU A 91 9.15 16.82 -15.83
C GLU A 91 8.05 16.55 -14.79
N ARG A 92 7.94 17.41 -13.77
CA ARG A 92 6.82 17.36 -12.83
C ARG A 92 5.57 17.94 -13.47
N VAL A 93 4.64 17.08 -13.83
CA VAL A 93 3.35 17.45 -14.45
C VAL A 93 2.21 17.57 -13.44
N TRP A 94 2.32 16.91 -12.28
CA TRP A 94 1.32 16.96 -11.21
C TRP A 94 1.93 17.18 -9.84
N SER A 95 1.14 17.74 -8.93
CA SER A 95 1.49 17.88 -7.52
C SER A 95 0.26 17.63 -6.66
N LEU A 96 0.45 17.02 -5.50
CA LEU A 96 -0.65 16.71 -4.61
C LEU A 96 -1.37 18.00 -4.17
N PRO A 97 -2.69 18.11 -4.36
CA PRO A 97 -3.43 19.30 -3.96
C PRO A 97 -3.23 19.64 -2.48
N ASN A 98 -3.28 20.94 -2.14
CA ASN A 98 -3.20 21.42 -0.76
C ASN A 98 -4.37 22.38 -0.45
N PRO A 99 -5.60 21.87 -0.40
CA PRO A 99 -6.78 22.70 -0.18
C PRO A 99 -6.76 23.32 1.23
N ALA A 100 -7.58 24.35 1.46
CA ALA A 100 -7.89 24.79 2.81
C ALA A 100 -8.73 23.70 3.53
N PRO A 101 -8.61 23.54 4.86
CA PRO A 101 -9.43 22.57 5.59
C PRO A 101 -10.92 22.92 5.48
N ALA A 102 -11.76 21.90 5.33
CA ALA A 102 -13.20 22.05 5.33
C ALA A 102 -13.70 22.62 6.67
N THR A 103 -14.69 23.52 6.61
CA THR A 103 -15.27 24.19 7.79
C THR A 103 -16.54 23.51 8.30
N ASP A 104 -17.27 22.77 7.46
CA ASP A 104 -18.39 21.91 7.87
C ASP A 104 -17.92 20.47 8.03
N GLU A 105 -17.62 20.08 9.27
CA GLU A 105 -17.17 18.73 9.62
C GLU A 105 -18.16 17.64 9.20
N ARG A 106 -19.46 17.89 9.32
CA ARG A 106 -20.48 16.91 8.96
C ARG A 106 -20.51 16.70 7.45
N ALA A 107 -20.36 17.77 6.67
CA ALA A 107 -20.22 17.68 5.22
C ALA A 107 -18.94 16.94 4.83
N ALA A 108 -17.82 17.21 5.49
CA ALA A 108 -16.54 16.54 5.24
C ALA A 108 -16.62 15.02 5.49
N VAL A 109 -17.22 14.59 6.62
CA VAL A 109 -17.44 13.16 6.89
C VAL A 109 -18.38 12.52 5.86
N ARG A 110 -19.42 13.22 5.41
CA ARG A 110 -20.30 12.72 4.33
C ARG A 110 -19.56 12.58 3.00
N ALA A 111 -18.66 13.50 2.68
CA ALA A 111 -17.83 13.43 1.48
C ALA A 111 -16.91 12.20 1.52
N VAL A 112 -16.19 11.99 2.63
CA VAL A 112 -15.36 10.77 2.84
C VAL A 112 -16.20 9.51 2.71
N ARG A 113 -17.38 9.46 3.35
CA ARG A 113 -18.30 8.33 3.27
C ARG A 113 -18.71 8.03 1.83
N SER A 114 -19.13 9.05 1.08
CA SER A 114 -19.57 8.87 -0.30
C SER A 114 -18.42 8.40 -1.19
N ALA A 115 -17.22 8.98 -1.00
CA ALA A 115 -16.04 8.62 -1.76
C ALA A 115 -15.58 7.19 -1.47
N VAL A 116 -15.44 6.81 -0.19
CA VAL A 116 -15.04 5.46 0.21
C VAL A 116 -16.08 4.44 -0.25
N ARG A 117 -17.37 4.70 -0.03
CA ARG A 117 -18.43 3.79 -0.50
C ARG A 117 -18.37 3.61 -2.02
N GLY A 118 -18.28 4.70 -2.78
CA GLY A 118 -18.20 4.65 -4.23
C GLY A 118 -16.98 3.87 -4.72
N ALA A 119 -15.79 4.17 -4.20
CA ALA A 119 -14.56 3.48 -4.59
C ALA A 119 -14.60 1.98 -4.29
N VAL A 120 -15.16 1.58 -3.14
CA VAL A 120 -15.31 0.17 -2.79
C VAL A 120 -16.39 -0.51 -3.64
N ASP A 121 -17.51 0.14 -3.89
CA ASP A 121 -18.60 -0.42 -4.71
C ASP A 121 -18.23 -0.56 -6.19
N ASP A 122 -17.40 0.35 -6.71
CA ASP A 122 -16.89 0.29 -8.09
C ASP A 122 -15.81 -0.78 -8.28
N THR A 123 -15.35 -1.42 -7.21
CA THR A 123 -14.32 -2.45 -7.28
C THR A 123 -14.93 -3.78 -7.72
N ALA A 124 -14.58 -4.23 -8.93
CA ALA A 124 -14.98 -5.54 -9.43
C ALA A 124 -14.49 -6.66 -8.50
N THR A 125 -15.34 -7.63 -8.16
CA THR A 125 -15.02 -8.73 -7.22
C THR A 125 -14.56 -10.01 -7.93
N GLU A 126 -14.64 -10.07 -9.25
CA GLU A 126 -14.12 -11.17 -10.06
C GLU A 126 -12.61 -11.35 -9.80
N GLY A 127 -12.21 -12.57 -9.45
CA GLY A 127 -10.80 -12.91 -9.13
C GLY A 127 -10.26 -12.26 -7.86
N LEU A 128 -11.10 -11.61 -7.04
CA LEU A 128 -10.67 -10.80 -5.90
C LEU A 128 -10.67 -11.59 -4.58
N ALA A 129 -9.59 -11.46 -3.82
CA ALA A 129 -9.52 -11.74 -2.39
C ALA A 129 -9.31 -10.44 -1.59
N VAL A 130 -9.54 -10.45 -0.27
CA VAL A 130 -9.30 -9.28 0.61
C VAL A 130 -8.27 -9.61 1.68
N ALA A 131 -7.18 -8.84 1.74
CA ALA A 131 -6.24 -8.89 2.87
C ALA A 131 -6.89 -8.24 4.11
N PHE A 132 -7.12 -9.04 5.15
CA PHE A 132 -7.97 -8.68 6.28
C PHE A 132 -7.25 -8.77 7.62
N SER A 133 -6.79 -7.62 8.11
CA SER A 133 -6.13 -7.48 9.43
C SER A 133 -7.10 -7.31 10.61
N GLY A 134 -8.40 -7.17 10.35
CA GLY A 134 -9.42 -6.85 11.37
C GLY A 134 -9.38 -5.40 11.88
N GLY A 135 -8.59 -4.53 11.25
CA GLY A 135 -8.62 -3.08 11.48
C GLY A 135 -9.73 -2.39 10.68
N VAL A 136 -10.00 -1.12 10.99
CA VAL A 136 -11.05 -0.34 10.29
C VAL A 136 -10.82 -0.24 8.78
N ASP A 137 -9.57 -0.22 8.34
CA ASP A 137 -9.19 -0.05 6.93
C ASP A 137 -9.64 -1.25 6.09
N SER A 138 -9.23 -2.45 6.51
CA SER A 138 -9.64 -3.69 5.84
C SER A 138 -11.10 -4.05 6.12
N ALA A 139 -11.67 -3.64 7.25
CA ALA A 139 -13.11 -3.79 7.53
C ALA A 139 -13.99 -2.92 6.62
N ALA A 140 -13.54 -1.72 6.27
CA ALA A 140 -14.25 -0.86 5.32
C ALA A 140 -14.46 -1.55 3.96
N LEU A 141 -13.45 -2.31 3.52
CA LEU A 141 -13.47 -3.11 2.30
C LEU A 141 -14.28 -4.40 2.48
N ALA A 142 -13.93 -5.20 3.50
CA ALA A 142 -14.50 -6.53 3.74
C ALA A 142 -16.02 -6.53 3.99
N ALA A 143 -16.57 -5.43 4.50
CA ALA A 143 -17.99 -5.27 4.76
C ALA A 143 -18.82 -5.01 3.49
N ARG A 144 -18.18 -4.71 2.35
CA ARG A 144 -18.87 -4.37 1.09
C ARG A 144 -18.43 -5.21 -0.10
N LEU A 145 -17.18 -5.64 -0.13
CA LEU A 145 -16.66 -6.51 -1.18
C LEU A 145 -17.10 -7.95 -0.93
N ASP A 146 -17.81 -8.53 -1.90
CA ASP A 146 -18.10 -9.95 -1.86
C ASP A 146 -16.91 -10.78 -2.35
N ALA A 147 -15.93 -10.89 -1.46
CA ALA A 147 -14.69 -11.63 -1.66
C ALA A 147 -14.29 -12.34 -0.36
N PRO A 148 -13.55 -13.47 -0.45
CA PRO A 148 -13.02 -14.15 0.73
C PRO A 148 -11.99 -13.28 1.46
N LEU A 149 -11.99 -13.37 2.79
CA LEU A 149 -11.06 -12.65 3.64
C LEU A 149 -9.86 -13.53 3.96
N TYR A 150 -8.66 -12.96 3.89
CA TYR A 150 -7.40 -13.66 4.19
C TYR A 150 -6.61 -12.92 5.26
N VAL A 151 -6.05 -13.66 6.22
CA VAL A 151 -5.06 -13.13 7.17
C VAL A 151 -3.88 -14.10 7.24
N ALA A 152 -2.66 -13.59 7.18
CA ALA A 152 -1.47 -14.36 7.48
C ALA A 152 -1.00 -14.09 8.91
N GLY A 153 -0.62 -15.14 9.62
CA GLY A 153 0.00 -15.01 10.94
C GLY A 153 0.36 -16.36 11.53
N PHE A 154 1.17 -16.31 12.59
CA PHE A 154 1.50 -17.50 13.36
C PHE A 154 0.26 -17.99 14.15
N PRO A 155 0.21 -19.28 14.51
CA PRO A 155 -0.82 -19.81 15.39
C PRO A 155 -1.00 -18.95 16.65
N GLU A 156 -2.26 -18.72 17.02
CA GLU A 156 -2.64 -17.97 18.24
C GLU A 156 -2.13 -16.52 18.32
N SER A 157 -1.70 -15.95 17.19
CA SER A 157 -1.26 -14.57 17.16
C SER A 157 -2.40 -13.59 17.38
N HIS A 158 -2.09 -12.47 18.06
CA HIS A 158 -3.05 -11.39 18.27
C HIS A 158 -3.60 -10.82 16.95
N ASP A 159 -2.82 -10.86 15.87
CA ASP A 159 -3.25 -10.40 14.54
C ASP A 159 -4.32 -11.34 13.95
N VAL A 160 -4.12 -12.66 14.06
CA VAL A 160 -5.12 -13.66 13.64
C VAL A 160 -6.38 -13.58 14.51
N GLU A 161 -6.24 -13.49 15.83
CA GLU A 161 -7.37 -13.36 16.76
C GLU A 161 -8.17 -12.06 16.50
N ALA A 162 -7.46 -10.99 16.19
CA ALA A 162 -8.07 -9.72 15.80
C ALA A 162 -8.91 -9.84 14.53
N ALA A 163 -8.34 -10.46 13.49
CA ALA A 163 -9.03 -10.71 12.24
C ALA A 163 -10.23 -11.65 12.45
N ARG A 164 -10.08 -12.77 13.19
CA ARG A 164 -11.19 -13.69 13.50
C ARG A 164 -12.34 -12.98 14.20
N THR A 165 -12.04 -12.18 15.22
CA THR A 165 -13.05 -11.42 15.97
C THR A 165 -13.78 -10.41 15.08
N ALA A 166 -13.05 -9.69 14.21
CA ALA A 166 -13.64 -8.72 13.31
C ALA A 166 -14.48 -9.39 12.21
N ALA A 167 -14.01 -10.50 11.65
CA ALA A 167 -14.71 -11.27 10.63
C ALA A 167 -16.03 -11.85 11.19
N ALA A 168 -16.00 -12.39 12.42
CA ALA A 168 -17.21 -12.87 13.10
C ALA A 168 -18.24 -11.75 13.32
N LYS A 169 -17.80 -10.54 13.68
CA LYS A 169 -18.68 -9.37 13.83
C LYS A 169 -19.25 -8.87 12.49
N LEU A 170 -18.55 -9.14 11.39
CA LEU A 170 -18.98 -8.82 10.03
C LEU A 170 -19.80 -9.95 9.38
N ASP A 171 -19.97 -11.08 10.07
CA ASP A 171 -20.56 -12.31 9.51
C ASP A 171 -19.87 -12.75 8.20
N ARG A 172 -18.53 -12.73 8.20
CA ARG A 172 -17.70 -13.11 7.04
C ARG A 172 -16.78 -14.28 7.39
N ASN A 173 -16.58 -15.16 6.42
CA ASN A 173 -15.62 -16.25 6.52
C ASN A 173 -14.20 -15.71 6.35
N LEU A 174 -13.31 -16.12 7.26
CA LEU A 174 -11.90 -15.77 7.25
C LEU A 174 -11.03 -16.99 7.02
N ARG A 175 -10.22 -16.93 5.95
CA ARG A 175 -9.12 -17.86 5.71
C ARG A 175 -7.90 -17.40 6.49
N VAL A 176 -7.45 -18.24 7.43
CA VAL A 176 -6.16 -18.04 8.11
C VAL A 176 -5.08 -18.77 7.32
N VAL A 177 -4.03 -18.04 6.95
CA VAL A 177 -2.78 -18.53 6.38
C VAL A 177 -1.80 -18.68 7.54
N GLU A 178 -1.56 -19.92 7.95
CA GLU A 178 -0.61 -20.21 9.02
C GLU A 178 0.81 -19.97 8.51
N VAL A 179 1.52 -19.06 9.17
CA VAL A 179 2.91 -18.72 8.82
C VAL A 179 3.86 -19.53 9.68
N THR A 180 4.82 -20.18 9.03
CA THR A 180 5.94 -20.86 9.68
C THR A 180 7.24 -20.05 9.52
N HIS A 181 8.26 -20.39 10.31
CA HIS A 181 9.60 -19.83 10.10
C HIS A 181 10.19 -20.17 8.73
N GLY A 182 9.92 -21.38 8.23
CA GLY A 182 10.37 -21.80 6.90
C GLY A 182 9.72 -21.00 5.78
N ASP A 183 8.47 -20.55 5.95
CA ASP A 183 7.82 -19.65 4.99
C ASP A 183 8.50 -18.28 4.96
N ILE A 184 8.91 -17.76 6.12
CA ILE A 184 9.67 -16.49 6.20
C ILE A 184 11.01 -16.64 5.48
N GLU A 185 11.80 -17.66 5.81
CA GLU A 185 13.12 -17.88 5.21
C GLU A 185 13.03 -18.09 3.69
N ARG A 186 12.00 -18.80 3.21
CA ARG A 186 11.75 -19.00 1.77
C ARG A 186 11.40 -17.70 1.06
N ALA A 187 10.50 -16.90 1.61
CA ALA A 187 9.92 -15.75 0.92
C ALA A 187 10.76 -14.48 1.03
N VAL A 188 11.69 -14.37 1.99
CA VAL A 188 12.58 -13.20 2.11
C VAL A 188 13.39 -12.94 0.83
N PRO A 189 14.08 -13.91 0.23
CA PRO A 189 14.79 -13.72 -1.04
C PRO A 189 13.87 -13.26 -2.17
N ASP A 190 12.68 -13.84 -2.30
CA ASP A 190 11.73 -13.49 -3.37
C ASP A 190 11.22 -12.05 -3.22
N VAL A 191 10.89 -11.64 -1.99
CA VAL A 191 10.48 -10.26 -1.68
C VAL A 191 11.62 -9.27 -1.92
N ALA A 192 12.84 -9.62 -1.50
CA ALA A 192 14.00 -8.75 -1.68
C ALA A 192 14.34 -8.56 -3.17
N ALA A 193 14.30 -9.64 -3.95
CA ALA A 193 14.52 -9.59 -5.39
C ALA A 193 13.43 -8.78 -6.10
N ALA A 194 12.15 -9.02 -5.77
CA ALA A 194 11.03 -8.33 -6.39
C ALA A 194 11.02 -6.82 -6.10
N THR A 195 11.40 -6.42 -4.89
CA THR A 195 11.34 -5.02 -4.47
C THR A 195 12.65 -4.26 -4.64
N GLY A 196 13.77 -4.97 -4.86
CA GLY A 196 15.12 -4.40 -4.83
C GLY A 196 15.56 -3.93 -3.44
N ARG A 197 14.92 -4.41 -2.36
CA ARG A 197 15.13 -3.91 -0.99
C ARG A 197 15.53 -5.03 -0.05
N THR A 198 16.57 -4.80 0.75
CA THR A 198 17.01 -5.74 1.80
C THR A 198 16.88 -5.20 3.23
N ASN A 199 16.47 -3.94 3.40
CA ASN A 199 16.28 -3.40 4.74
C ASN A 199 15.16 -4.14 5.47
N ALA A 200 15.40 -4.50 6.73
CA ALA A 200 14.54 -5.41 7.47
C ALA A 200 13.10 -4.89 7.66
N MET A 201 12.91 -3.57 7.73
CA MET A 201 11.60 -2.97 7.90
C MET A 201 10.73 -3.18 6.66
N ASP A 202 11.25 -2.80 5.48
CA ASP A 202 10.53 -2.96 4.22
C ASP A 202 10.24 -4.42 3.92
N VAL A 203 11.24 -5.29 4.06
CA VAL A 203 11.06 -6.73 3.84
C VAL A 203 9.99 -7.29 4.79
N SER A 204 10.00 -6.92 6.07
CA SER A 204 8.98 -7.40 7.02
C SER A 204 7.56 -6.97 6.68
N ILE A 205 7.39 -5.73 6.17
CA ILE A 205 6.08 -5.21 5.76
C ILE A 205 5.60 -5.95 4.50
N ALA A 206 6.44 -6.00 3.48
CA ALA A 206 6.14 -6.65 2.20
C ALA A 206 5.86 -8.15 2.37
N LEU A 207 6.64 -8.85 3.20
CA LEU A 207 6.49 -10.28 3.47
C LEU A 207 5.11 -10.65 4.02
N SER A 208 4.54 -9.79 4.87
CA SER A 208 3.20 -10.03 5.44
C SER A 208 2.12 -10.02 4.36
N LEU A 209 2.24 -9.11 3.38
CA LEU A 209 1.34 -9.02 2.23
C LEU A 209 1.61 -10.12 1.21
N TYR A 210 2.89 -10.43 0.96
CA TYR A 210 3.35 -11.47 0.04
C TYR A 210 2.76 -12.84 0.41
N LEU A 211 2.84 -13.26 1.67
CA LEU A 211 2.33 -14.57 2.10
C LEU A 211 0.80 -14.69 1.98
N VAL A 212 0.07 -13.59 2.17
CA VAL A 212 -1.37 -13.54 1.90
C VAL A 212 -1.64 -13.67 0.40
N ALA A 213 -0.89 -12.94 -0.41
CA ALA A 213 -1.02 -12.95 -1.87
C ALA A 213 -0.68 -14.31 -2.48
N GLU A 214 0.43 -14.92 -2.08
CA GLU A 214 0.87 -16.24 -2.53
C GLU A 214 -0.22 -17.27 -2.26
N ARG A 215 -0.84 -17.20 -1.07
CA ARG A 215 -1.95 -18.09 -0.73
C ARG A 215 -3.22 -17.79 -1.53
N ALA A 216 -3.57 -16.53 -1.75
CA ALA A 216 -4.72 -16.14 -2.57
C ALA A 216 -4.55 -16.59 -4.02
N ALA A 217 -3.36 -16.41 -4.61
CA ALA A 217 -3.01 -16.91 -5.93
C ALA A 217 -3.14 -18.43 -6.02
N ALA A 218 -2.62 -19.17 -5.03
CA ALA A 218 -2.76 -20.62 -4.96
C ALA A 218 -4.22 -21.10 -4.84
N ASP A 219 -5.09 -20.28 -4.24
CA ASP A 219 -6.54 -20.54 -4.13
C ASP A 219 -7.33 -20.08 -5.39
N GLY A 220 -6.65 -19.53 -6.41
CA GLY A 220 -7.24 -19.17 -7.71
C GLY A 220 -7.65 -17.70 -7.87
N TYR A 221 -7.26 -16.82 -6.94
CA TYR A 221 -7.52 -15.38 -7.02
C TYR A 221 -6.34 -14.66 -7.67
N ASP A 222 -6.59 -13.82 -8.67
CA ASP A 222 -5.56 -13.05 -9.37
C ASP A 222 -5.44 -11.61 -8.87
N ARG A 223 -6.29 -11.20 -7.93
CA ARG A 223 -6.33 -9.84 -7.36
C ARG A 223 -6.46 -9.87 -5.85
N LEU A 224 -5.83 -8.91 -5.19
CA LEU A 224 -5.91 -8.74 -3.74
C LEU A 224 -6.29 -7.31 -3.35
N ALA A 225 -7.47 -7.15 -2.77
CA ALA A 225 -7.90 -5.91 -2.15
C ALA A 225 -7.15 -5.66 -0.84
N VAL A 226 -6.58 -4.47 -0.70
CA VAL A 226 -5.71 -4.08 0.41
C VAL A 226 -6.10 -2.71 0.96
N GLY A 227 -5.94 -2.53 2.27
CA GLY A 227 -6.32 -1.29 2.99
C GLY A 227 -5.31 -0.14 2.90
N GLN A 228 -4.43 -0.17 1.89
CA GLN A 228 -3.31 0.76 1.74
C GLN A 228 -3.80 2.20 1.57
N GLY A 229 -3.02 3.15 2.07
CA GLY A 229 -3.34 4.58 2.04
C GLY A 229 -4.20 5.06 3.21
N ALA A 230 -4.86 4.17 3.96
CA ALA A 230 -5.75 4.59 5.04
C ALA A 230 -5.01 5.28 6.20
N ASP A 231 -3.84 4.78 6.58
CA ASP A 231 -3.03 5.39 7.64
C ASP A 231 -2.47 6.75 7.23
N GLU A 232 -2.04 6.89 5.98
CA GLU A 232 -1.51 8.13 5.40
C GLU A 232 -2.60 9.18 5.20
N LEU A 233 -3.72 8.80 4.60
CA LEU A 233 -4.79 9.74 4.25
C LEU A 233 -5.58 10.22 5.48
N PHE A 234 -5.82 9.33 6.45
CA PHE A 234 -6.71 9.61 7.58
C PHE A 234 -6.01 9.73 8.94
N GLY A 235 -4.68 9.87 8.98
CA GLY A 235 -3.95 10.14 10.23
C GLY A 235 -3.85 8.95 11.17
N GLY A 236 -3.53 7.77 10.63
CA GLY A 236 -3.43 6.51 11.37
C GLY A 236 -2.14 6.28 12.15
N TYR A 237 -1.08 7.03 11.84
CA TYR A 237 0.21 6.90 12.53
C TYR A 237 0.27 7.64 13.86
N ALA A 238 0.94 7.04 14.84
CA ALA A 238 1.20 7.68 16.13
C ALA A 238 1.97 9.00 16.00
N LYS A 239 2.92 9.10 15.08
CA LYS A 239 3.69 10.33 14.83
C LYS A 239 2.82 11.49 14.34
N VAL A 240 1.79 11.20 13.53
CA VAL A 240 0.81 12.21 13.08
C VAL A 240 -0.07 12.64 14.24
N ALA A 241 -0.52 11.68 15.07
CA ALA A 241 -1.37 11.97 16.22
C ALA A 241 -0.68 12.73 17.36
N ARG A 242 0.65 12.68 17.41
CA ARG A 242 1.46 13.38 18.41
C ARG A 242 2.03 14.70 17.91
N ALA A 243 1.85 15.04 16.63
CA ALA A 243 2.29 16.32 16.09
C ALA A 243 1.65 17.49 16.86
N PRO A 244 2.41 18.56 17.17
CA PRO A 244 3.81 18.81 16.78
C PRO A 244 4.88 18.22 17.71
N ALA A 245 4.50 17.48 18.75
CA ALA A 245 5.41 17.01 19.81
C ALA A 245 6.20 15.74 19.45
N ASP A 246 6.21 15.28 18.20
CA ASP A 246 6.90 14.06 17.77
C ASP A 246 7.96 14.37 16.73
N ASP A 247 9.23 14.23 17.09
CA ASP A 247 10.39 14.62 16.25
C ASP A 247 10.53 13.83 14.93
N ARG A 248 9.67 12.81 14.70
CA ARG A 248 9.63 12.04 13.44
C ARG A 248 8.81 12.72 12.35
N VAL A 249 8.21 13.87 12.63
CA VAL A 249 7.54 14.76 11.67
C VAL A 249 8.02 16.18 11.88
N ALA A 250 8.22 16.94 10.81
CA ALA A 250 8.70 18.32 10.89
C ALA A 250 7.55 19.33 11.08
N ALA A 251 6.33 18.92 10.77
CA ALA A 251 5.16 19.79 10.74
C ALA A 251 4.62 20.17 12.13
N ASP A 252 4.22 21.44 12.22
CA ASP A 252 3.62 22.02 13.43
C ASP A 252 2.15 21.65 13.67
N THR A 253 1.52 20.90 12.75
CA THR A 253 0.10 20.55 12.82
C THR A 253 -0.13 19.10 12.41
N VAL A 254 -1.20 18.48 12.94
CA VAL A 254 -1.67 17.15 12.52
C VAL A 254 -1.86 17.07 11.00
N ARG A 255 -2.40 18.13 10.39
CA ARG A 255 -2.63 18.17 8.94
C ARG A 255 -1.34 18.25 8.12
N GLY A 256 -0.36 19.02 8.59
CA GLY A 256 0.98 19.07 8.00
C GLY A 256 1.71 17.75 8.16
N ALA A 257 1.67 17.14 9.35
CA ALA A 257 2.29 15.84 9.62
C ALA A 257 1.65 14.74 8.75
N ARG A 258 0.32 14.78 8.58
CA ARG A 258 -0.39 13.93 7.63
C ARG A 258 0.14 14.12 6.21
N ARG A 259 0.33 15.36 5.76
CA ARG A 259 0.84 15.66 4.41
C ARG A 259 2.24 15.09 4.18
N GLU A 260 3.14 15.17 5.16
CA GLU A 260 4.47 14.53 5.10
C GLU A 260 4.35 13.02 4.88
N VAL A 261 3.45 12.36 5.62
CA VAL A 261 3.27 10.90 5.52
C VAL A 261 2.58 10.50 4.21
N VAL A 262 1.64 11.30 3.67
CA VAL A 262 1.13 11.07 2.31
C VAL A 262 2.27 11.16 1.27
N GLY A 263 3.25 12.03 1.50
CA GLY A 263 4.45 12.12 0.66
C GLY A 263 5.32 10.87 0.64
N THR A 264 5.18 9.96 1.61
CA THR A 264 5.91 8.67 1.63
C THR A 264 5.14 7.54 0.94
N LEU A 265 3.94 7.78 0.41
CA LEU A 265 3.16 6.76 -0.30
C LEU A 265 3.88 6.19 -1.53
N PRO A 266 4.51 6.99 -2.42
CA PRO A 266 5.13 6.44 -3.63
C PRO A 266 6.12 5.31 -3.35
N ASP A 267 7.01 5.49 -2.37
CA ASP A 267 8.01 4.49 -1.99
C ASP A 267 7.38 3.26 -1.32
N GLN A 268 6.32 3.44 -0.53
CA GLN A 268 5.61 2.34 0.11
C GLN A 268 4.81 1.50 -0.90
N LEU A 269 4.13 2.18 -1.83
CA LEU A 269 3.31 1.54 -2.85
C LEU A 269 4.16 0.79 -3.86
N GLU A 270 5.33 1.32 -4.24
CA GLU A 270 6.28 0.60 -5.08
C GLU A 270 6.67 -0.75 -4.45
N ARG A 271 7.10 -0.74 -3.18
CA ARG A 271 7.42 -1.97 -2.43
C ARG A 271 6.24 -2.94 -2.41
N ASP A 272 5.07 -2.47 -1.99
CA ASP A 272 3.92 -3.33 -1.77
C ASP A 272 3.38 -3.90 -3.08
N VAL A 273 3.33 -3.09 -4.15
CA VAL A 273 2.83 -3.52 -5.46
C VAL A 273 3.77 -4.54 -6.10
N LEU A 274 5.08 -4.32 -6.03
CA LEU A 274 6.06 -5.26 -6.57
C LEU A 274 6.02 -6.60 -5.83
N ALA A 275 5.95 -6.58 -4.49
CA ALA A 275 5.84 -7.80 -3.70
C ALA A 275 4.53 -8.58 -3.97
N LEU A 276 3.40 -7.88 -4.13
CA LEU A 276 2.12 -8.53 -4.43
C LEU A 276 2.11 -9.15 -5.84
N ARG A 277 2.67 -8.44 -6.83
CA ARG A 277 2.79 -8.95 -8.20
C ARG A 277 3.72 -10.14 -8.31
N SER A 278 4.84 -10.15 -7.58
CA SER A 278 5.74 -11.32 -7.58
C SER A 278 5.12 -12.54 -6.90
N ALA A 279 4.18 -12.34 -5.98
CA ALA A 279 3.33 -13.40 -5.42
C ALA A 279 2.18 -13.84 -6.35
N GLY A 280 2.03 -13.21 -7.53
CA GLY A 280 1.08 -13.61 -8.55
C GLY A 280 -0.30 -12.94 -8.50
N VAL A 281 -0.47 -11.87 -7.70
CA VAL A 281 -1.74 -11.13 -7.64
C VAL A 281 -1.56 -9.65 -7.98
N GLU A 282 -2.57 -9.04 -8.61
CA GLU A 282 -2.62 -7.59 -8.81
C GLU A 282 -3.25 -6.91 -7.57
N PRO A 283 -2.55 -5.96 -6.94
CA PRO A 283 -3.10 -5.21 -5.81
C PRO A 283 -4.25 -4.29 -6.24
N VAL A 284 -5.26 -4.20 -5.38
CA VAL A 284 -6.39 -3.30 -5.52
C VAL A 284 -6.50 -2.48 -4.23
N ALA A 285 -6.31 -1.17 -4.30
CA ALA A 285 -6.35 -0.30 -3.12
C ALA A 285 -7.46 0.76 -3.26
N PRO A 286 -8.75 0.42 -2.99
CA PRO A 286 -9.87 1.34 -3.23
C PRO A 286 -9.79 2.64 -2.42
N LEU A 287 -9.11 2.62 -1.27
CA LEU A 287 -8.93 3.81 -0.43
C LEU A 287 -7.97 4.84 -1.05
N LEU A 288 -7.26 4.49 -2.13
CA LEU A 288 -6.40 5.36 -2.93
C LEU A 288 -7.06 5.85 -4.23
N ASP A 289 -8.37 5.64 -4.39
CA ASP A 289 -9.14 6.28 -5.45
C ASP A 289 -9.10 7.80 -5.29
N ASP A 290 -8.98 8.52 -6.41
CA ASP A 290 -8.85 9.98 -6.45
C ASP A 290 -9.97 10.69 -5.68
N ARG A 291 -11.19 10.14 -5.67
CA ARG A 291 -12.33 10.68 -4.90
C ARG A 291 -12.07 10.60 -3.39
N VAL A 292 -11.47 9.50 -2.93
CA VAL A 292 -11.13 9.28 -1.52
C VAL A 292 -9.96 10.18 -1.13
N VAL A 293 -8.94 10.25 -1.98
CA VAL A 293 -7.78 11.14 -1.78
C VAL A 293 -8.24 12.59 -1.67
N ALA A 294 -9.05 13.09 -2.61
CA ALA A 294 -9.57 14.44 -2.59
C ALA A 294 -10.35 14.74 -1.29
N ALA A 295 -11.31 13.87 -0.93
CA ALA A 295 -12.09 14.03 0.29
C ALA A 295 -11.22 13.99 1.56
N ALA A 296 -10.16 13.17 1.59
CA ALA A 296 -9.24 13.10 2.71
C ALA A 296 -8.32 14.33 2.79
N LEU A 297 -7.89 14.90 1.65
CA LEU A 297 -7.07 16.12 1.61
C LEU A 297 -7.81 17.31 2.25
N ASP A 298 -9.12 17.41 2.09
CA ASP A 298 -9.95 18.48 2.65
C ASP A 298 -10.14 18.42 4.18
N LEU A 299 -9.82 17.29 4.83
CA LEU A 299 -10.12 17.10 6.25
C LEU A 299 -9.36 18.10 7.16
N PRO A 300 -10.05 18.71 8.14
CA PRO A 300 -9.41 19.40 9.27
C PRO A 300 -8.69 18.42 10.20
N GLY A 301 -7.77 18.94 11.03
CA GLY A 301 -6.95 18.13 11.94
C GLY A 301 -7.77 17.24 12.88
N ASP A 302 -8.84 17.79 13.45
CA ASP A 302 -9.66 17.12 14.47
C ASP A 302 -10.46 15.94 13.91
N LEU A 303 -10.67 15.92 12.59
CA LEU A 303 -11.26 14.80 11.86
C LEU A 303 -10.22 13.76 11.42
N LEU A 304 -8.92 14.04 11.54
CA LEU A 304 -7.87 13.03 11.41
C LEU A 304 -7.59 12.38 12.77
N VAL A 305 -7.38 13.23 13.78
CA VAL A 305 -7.04 12.83 15.15
C VAL A 305 -7.83 13.71 16.12
N THR A 306 -8.62 13.10 17.01
CA THR A 306 -9.38 13.85 18.02
C THR A 306 -8.46 14.39 19.12
N ASP A 307 -8.95 15.34 19.93
CA ASP A 307 -8.25 15.84 21.13
C ASP A 307 -7.84 14.74 22.12
N ARG A 308 -8.51 13.58 22.07
CA ARG A 308 -8.20 12.41 22.90
C ARG A 308 -7.15 11.49 22.27
N GLY A 309 -6.62 11.86 21.10
CA GLY A 309 -5.66 11.07 20.34
C GLY A 309 -6.28 9.92 19.53
N GLU A 310 -7.60 9.91 19.33
CA GLU A 310 -8.26 8.87 18.53
C GLU A 310 -8.01 9.12 17.04
N ARG A 311 -7.34 8.17 16.40
CA ARG A 311 -6.88 8.26 15.01
C ARG A 311 -7.92 7.77 14.02
N LYS A 312 -7.82 8.26 12.78
CA LYS A 312 -8.70 7.91 11.65
C LYS A 312 -10.15 8.31 11.90
N CYS A 313 -10.38 9.40 12.64
CA CYS A 313 -11.72 9.77 13.11
C CYS A 313 -12.74 9.86 11.96
N ALA A 314 -12.44 10.60 10.89
CA ALA A 314 -13.29 10.73 9.72
C ALA A 314 -13.57 9.40 9.03
N LEU A 315 -12.56 8.53 8.87
CA LEU A 315 -12.74 7.22 8.27
C LEU A 315 -13.68 6.36 9.13
N ARG A 316 -13.46 6.30 10.45
CA ARG A 316 -14.32 5.54 11.38
C ARG A 316 -15.77 6.04 11.34
N LEU A 317 -15.97 7.37 11.37
CA LEU A 317 -17.29 8.00 11.26
C LEU A 317 -17.95 7.83 9.88
N ALA A 318 -17.16 7.69 8.82
CA ALA A 318 -17.64 7.45 7.47
C ALA A 318 -18.13 6.01 7.33
N VAL A 319 -17.32 5.03 7.73
CA VAL A 319 -17.56 3.59 7.48
C VAL A 319 -18.53 2.96 8.47
N ARG A 320 -18.82 3.59 9.62
CA ARG A 320 -19.81 3.10 10.62
C ARG A 320 -21.21 2.82 10.05
N GLU A 321 -21.52 3.36 8.87
CA GLU A 321 -22.79 3.11 8.17
C GLU A 321 -22.89 1.67 7.63
N TRP A 322 -21.76 0.97 7.45
CA TRP A 322 -21.72 -0.43 6.98
C TRP A 322 -20.72 -1.31 7.73
N VAL A 323 -19.87 -0.74 8.59
CA VAL A 323 -18.98 -1.47 9.49
C VAL A 323 -19.52 -1.33 10.92
N PRO A 324 -19.77 -2.44 11.64
CA PRO A 324 -20.26 -2.38 13.02
C PRO A 324 -19.33 -1.58 13.94
N ASP A 325 -19.90 -0.78 14.84
CA ASP A 325 -19.16 0.05 15.79
C ASP A 325 -18.03 -0.70 16.55
N PRO A 326 -18.22 -1.96 17.02
CA PRO A 326 -17.17 -2.70 17.70
C PRO A 326 -15.96 -3.10 16.82
N VAL A 327 -16.04 -2.89 15.51
CA VAL A 327 -14.95 -3.03 14.54
C VAL A 327 -14.46 -1.65 14.12
N ALA A 328 -15.38 -0.76 13.74
CA ALA A 328 -15.07 0.60 13.27
C ALA A 328 -14.33 1.43 14.32
N PHE A 329 -14.65 1.30 15.61
CA PHE A 329 -14.02 2.04 16.71
C PHE A 329 -13.06 1.20 17.55
N ARG A 330 -12.66 0.01 17.04
CA ARG A 330 -11.69 -0.82 17.73
C ARG A 330 -10.37 -0.07 17.90
N GLU A 331 -9.89 0.01 19.13
CA GLU A 331 -8.53 0.44 19.41
C GLU A 331 -7.54 -0.61 18.88
N LYS A 332 -6.63 -0.18 18.02
CA LYS A 332 -5.47 -0.99 17.69
C LYS A 332 -4.57 -0.91 18.92
N LYS A 333 -4.67 -1.87 19.85
CA LYS A 333 -3.69 -2.04 20.92
C LYS A 333 -2.33 -2.00 20.25
N ALA A 334 -1.57 -0.93 20.49
CA ALA A 334 -0.32 -0.70 19.80
C ALA A 334 0.58 -1.87 20.16
N VAL A 335 0.80 -2.79 19.21
CA VAL A 335 1.90 -3.74 19.30
C VAL A 335 3.14 -2.86 19.22
N GLN A 336 3.75 -2.62 20.37
CA GLN A 336 5.01 -1.91 20.47
C GLN A 336 6.02 -2.70 19.61
N TYR A 337 6.41 -2.09 18.49
CA TYR A 337 7.44 -2.50 17.54
C TYR A 337 7.14 -3.79 16.74
N GLY A 338 6.80 -3.59 15.47
CA GLY A 338 6.76 -4.61 14.42
C GLY A 338 5.44 -5.36 14.28
N SER A 339 5.07 -5.72 13.04
CA SER A 339 4.16 -6.84 12.82
C SER A 339 4.73 -8.09 13.49
N LEU A 340 3.90 -9.10 13.78
CA LEU A 340 4.43 -10.35 14.32
C LEU A 340 5.55 -10.93 13.42
N VAL A 341 5.43 -10.80 12.10
CA VAL A 341 6.46 -11.17 11.13
C VAL A 341 7.80 -10.49 11.43
N SER A 342 7.82 -9.18 11.72
CA SER A 342 9.06 -8.46 12.09
C SER A 342 9.69 -9.00 13.38
N ARG A 343 8.87 -9.36 14.37
CA ARG A 343 9.34 -9.97 15.63
C ARG A 343 9.91 -11.37 15.42
N GLU A 344 9.32 -12.13 14.50
CA GLU A 344 9.79 -13.47 14.13
C GLU A 344 11.05 -13.40 13.28
N LEU A 345 11.18 -12.40 12.40
CA LEU A 345 12.42 -12.13 11.66
C LEU A 345 13.58 -11.74 12.60
N ASP A 346 13.34 -10.89 13.61
CA ASP A 346 14.32 -10.61 14.69
C ASP A 346 14.70 -11.91 15.43
N ARG A 347 13.73 -12.79 15.69
CA ARG A 347 13.98 -14.06 16.37
C ARG A 347 14.87 -14.98 15.53
N LEU A 348 14.57 -15.12 14.25
CA LEU A 348 15.33 -15.94 13.30
C LEU A 348 16.76 -15.41 13.15
N ALA A 349 16.92 -14.10 12.99
CA ALA A 349 18.24 -13.47 12.95
C ALA A 349 19.09 -13.85 14.17
N ARG A 350 18.51 -13.77 15.38
CA ARG A 350 19.21 -14.16 16.62
C ARG A 350 19.54 -15.65 16.68
N GLN A 351 18.66 -16.52 16.20
CA GLN A 351 18.88 -17.97 16.15
C GLN A 351 19.99 -18.33 15.17
N ALA A 352 20.09 -17.62 14.05
CA ALA A 352 21.16 -17.74 13.06
C ALA A 352 22.49 -17.08 13.50
N GLY A 353 22.56 -16.53 14.72
CA GLY A 353 23.78 -15.96 15.29
C GLY A 353 23.97 -14.45 15.09
N PHE A 354 23.03 -13.75 14.45
CA PHE A 354 23.03 -12.30 14.30
C PHE A 354 22.52 -11.65 15.60
N LYS A 355 23.46 -11.28 16.48
CA LYS A 355 23.16 -10.77 17.83
C LYS A 355 22.75 -9.31 17.78
N ARG A 356 21.82 -8.88 18.65
CA ARG A 356 21.37 -7.47 18.80
C ARG A 356 22.46 -6.42 19.03
N ARG A 357 23.64 -6.84 19.49
CA ARG A 357 24.81 -5.96 19.65
C ARG A 357 25.50 -5.64 18.32
N MET A 358 25.17 -6.37 17.26
CA MET A 358 25.62 -6.11 15.91
C MET A 358 24.74 -5.01 15.34
N ASP A 359 25.37 -4.06 14.66
CA ASP A 359 24.64 -3.01 13.97
C ASP A 359 23.83 -3.61 12.82
N ASP A 360 22.56 -3.20 12.73
CA ASP A 360 21.53 -3.74 11.82
C ASP A 360 21.53 -5.29 11.72
N HIS A 361 21.46 -5.98 12.86
CA HIS A 361 21.57 -7.44 12.90
C HIS A 361 20.46 -8.16 12.09
N VAL A 362 19.27 -7.56 11.98
CA VAL A 362 18.18 -8.14 11.17
C VAL A 362 18.43 -7.91 9.68
N GLY A 363 18.85 -6.71 9.27
CA GLY A 363 19.20 -6.45 7.86
C GLY A 363 20.33 -7.35 7.39
N ARG A 364 21.37 -7.55 8.21
CA ARG A 364 22.45 -8.50 7.90
C ARG A 364 21.96 -9.95 7.75
N TYR A 365 20.96 -10.36 8.52
CA TYR A 365 20.36 -11.67 8.36
C TYR A 365 19.56 -11.77 7.06
N VAL A 366 18.76 -10.75 6.72
CA VAL A 366 18.08 -10.65 5.42
C VAL A 366 19.09 -10.74 4.27
N ASP A 367 20.17 -9.96 4.31
CA ASP A 367 21.24 -10.01 3.32
C ASP A 367 21.86 -11.42 3.22
N SER A 368 21.97 -12.14 4.34
CA SER A 368 22.50 -13.51 4.34
C SER A 368 21.57 -14.51 3.69
N LEU A 369 20.25 -14.32 3.80
CA LEU A 369 19.25 -15.15 3.12
C LEU A 369 19.25 -14.87 1.61
N CYS A 370 19.49 -13.63 1.20
CA CYS A 370 19.54 -13.23 -0.21
C CYS A 370 20.82 -13.67 -0.93
N ARG A 371 21.88 -14.05 -0.20
CA ARG A 371 23.11 -14.59 -0.78
C ARG A 371 22.91 -16.09 -1.01
N SER A 372 22.86 -16.52 -2.26
CA SER A 372 22.88 -17.96 -2.60
C SER A 372 24.13 -18.62 -2.01
N PRO A 373 24.06 -19.86 -1.50
CA PRO A 373 25.23 -20.61 -1.06
C PRO A 373 26.01 -21.11 -2.29
N GLU A 374 26.79 -20.24 -2.91
CA GLU A 374 27.85 -20.63 -3.85
C GLU A 374 29.19 -20.08 -3.34
N GLY A 375 30.04 -20.97 -2.81
CA GLY A 375 31.37 -20.58 -2.35
C GLY A 375 32.17 -21.58 -1.50
N ASP A 376 31.64 -22.71 -1.05
CA ASP A 376 32.44 -23.79 -0.44
C ASP A 376 32.53 -24.97 -1.41
N GLY A 377 33.45 -24.87 -2.35
CA GLY A 377 33.68 -25.86 -3.39
C GLY A 377 34.86 -25.52 -4.28
N ALA A 378 36.06 -25.48 -3.71
CA ALA A 378 37.33 -25.69 -4.42
C ALA A 378 38.34 -26.37 -3.49
#